data_AF-A0A1I8IYQ4-F1
#
_entry.id   AF-A0A1I8IYQ4-F1
#
_cell.length_a   1.000
_cell.length_b   1.000
_cell.length_c   1.000
_cell.angle_alpha   90.00
_cell.angle_beta   90.00
_cell.angle_gamma   90.00
#
_symmetry.space_group_name_H-M   'P 1'
#
loop_
_entity.id
_entity.type
_entity.pdbx_description
1 polymer ?
#
loop_
_entity_poly.entity_id
_entity_poly.type
_entity_poly.pdbx_seq_one_letter_code
_entity_poly.pdbx_strand_id
1 'polypeptide(L)'
;VPPTASSSSSRKMPPPNSVAPPTPPPPPPPPPPPPPPPPPPPPPPPQSSDAAVGHPGSSAAASRIALLDQRKCLSLSILLRQFRQPVEHTVAWLLSSRSQDENSDNQLTANQLKELLKNLPDSNELDRITGYHGDPERLDMASKFVYLLAQNKHFASHLEMLLTRAEYQAQMDDVLINLDSVIDTCRDILHSQSLRDIQYTKNELSVS
;
A
#
# COMPACT_ATOMS: atom_id res chain seq x y z
N VAL A 1 -80.25 26.28 -58.55
CA VAL A 1 -78.85 26.69 -58.84
C VAL A 1 -77.96 26.06 -57.76
N PRO A 2 -76.89 25.33 -58.13
CA PRO A 2 -76.02 24.55 -57.23
C PRO A 2 -74.88 25.45 -56.66
N PRO A 3 -73.75 24.92 -56.14
CA PRO A 3 -73.48 23.94 -55.07
C PRO A 3 -72.58 24.58 -53.97
N THR A 4 -72.10 23.82 -52.99
CA THR A 4 -70.78 23.92 -52.30
C THR A 4 -70.87 23.22 -50.94
N ALA A 5 -69.86 22.57 -50.38
CA ALA A 5 -68.64 21.94 -50.84
C ALA A 5 -68.24 21.03 -49.66
N SER A 6 -67.69 19.86 -49.96
CA SER A 6 -67.10 18.96 -48.97
C SER A 6 -65.98 19.66 -48.19
N SER A 7 -65.89 19.41 -46.89
CA SER A 7 -64.62 19.54 -46.16
C SER A 7 -64.58 18.56 -45.00
N SER A 8 -64.09 17.37 -45.33
CA SER A 8 -63.60 16.37 -44.39
C SER A 8 -62.35 16.93 -43.70
N SER A 9 -62.50 17.47 -42.48
CA SER A 9 -61.37 17.91 -41.67
C SER A 9 -60.84 16.75 -40.84
N SER A 10 -59.81 16.07 -41.36
CA SER A 10 -58.97 15.13 -40.61
C SER A 10 -58.32 15.84 -39.43
N ARG A 11 -58.66 15.46 -38.20
CA ARG A 11 -57.90 15.85 -37.00
C ARG A 11 -56.52 15.20 -37.06
N LYS A 12 -55.50 16.01 -37.35
CA LYS A 12 -54.09 15.64 -37.25
C LYS A 12 -53.70 15.62 -35.77
N MET A 13 -53.23 14.47 -35.27
CA MET A 13 -52.65 14.37 -33.92
C MET A 13 -51.37 15.22 -33.83
N PRO A 14 -51.06 15.83 -32.68
CA PRO A 14 -49.80 16.53 -32.49
C PRO A 14 -48.63 15.52 -32.45
N PRO A 15 -47.43 15.89 -32.91
CA PRO A 15 -46.26 15.02 -32.83
C PRO A 15 -45.80 14.86 -31.37
N PRO A 16 -45.13 13.73 -31.03
CA PRO A 16 -44.57 13.54 -29.69
C PRO A 16 -43.44 14.55 -29.44
N ASN A 17 -43.43 15.12 -28.23
CA ASN A 17 -42.37 15.99 -27.72
C ASN A 17 -41.00 15.32 -27.89
N SER A 18 -40.19 15.85 -28.78
CA SER A 18 -38.78 15.45 -28.94
C SER A 18 -37.98 16.10 -27.82
N VAL A 19 -37.76 15.36 -26.73
CA VAL A 19 -36.86 15.79 -25.64
C VAL A 19 -35.44 15.70 -26.18
N ALA A 20 -34.77 16.85 -26.32
CA ALA A 20 -33.37 16.91 -26.72
C ALA A 20 -32.49 16.15 -25.72
N PRO A 21 -31.43 15.45 -26.17
CA PRO A 21 -30.54 14.74 -25.27
C PRO A 21 -29.81 15.71 -24.33
N PRO A 22 -29.50 15.30 -23.09
CA PRO A 22 -28.75 16.14 -22.15
C PRO A 22 -27.36 16.45 -22.70
N THR A 23 -26.96 17.72 -22.62
CA THR A 23 -25.61 18.16 -22.98
C THR A 23 -24.57 17.52 -22.05
N PRO A 24 -23.41 17.09 -22.55
CA PRO A 24 -22.35 16.55 -21.70
C PRO A 24 -21.86 17.61 -20.69
N PRO A 25 -21.43 17.18 -19.50
CA PRO A 25 -20.88 18.10 -18.50
C PRO A 25 -19.59 18.76 -19.01
N PRO A 26 -19.29 19.99 -18.57
CA PRO A 26 -18.04 20.66 -18.94
C PRO A 26 -16.83 19.89 -18.41
N PRO A 27 -15.68 19.96 -19.10
CA PRO A 27 -14.45 19.33 -18.63
C PRO A 27 -14.00 19.94 -17.29
N PRO A 28 -13.31 19.16 -16.44
CA PRO A 28 -12.77 19.67 -15.18
C PRO A 28 -11.73 20.77 -15.45
N PRO A 29 -11.59 21.74 -14.53
CA PRO A 29 -10.56 22.77 -14.64
C PRO A 29 -9.16 22.15 -14.63
N PRO A 30 -8.17 22.78 -15.30
CA PRO A 30 -6.80 22.32 -15.26
C PRO A 30 -6.24 22.34 -13.83
N PRO A 31 -5.30 21.44 -13.49
CA PRO A 31 -4.66 21.44 -12.18
C PRO A 31 -3.91 22.76 -11.94
N PRO A 32 -3.80 23.22 -10.68
CA PRO A 32 -3.01 24.40 -10.36
C PRO A 32 -1.55 24.20 -10.76
N PRO A 33 -0.83 25.28 -11.12
CA PRO A 33 0.59 25.19 -11.43
C PRO A 33 1.38 24.68 -10.21
N PRO A 34 2.50 23.96 -10.43
CA PRO A 34 3.35 23.51 -9.34
C PRO A 34 3.90 24.72 -8.55
N PRO A 35 4.14 24.56 -7.23
CA PRO A 35 4.75 25.60 -6.44
C PRO A 35 6.15 25.94 -6.98
N PRO A 36 6.61 27.20 -6.81
CA PRO A 36 7.96 27.58 -7.23
C PRO A 36 9.02 26.77 -6.47
N PRO A 37 10.19 26.50 -7.07
CA PRO A 37 11.28 25.81 -6.40
C PRO A 37 11.76 26.62 -5.18
N PRO A 38 12.22 25.95 -4.11
CA PRO A 38 12.78 26.63 -2.95
C PRO A 38 14.02 27.46 -3.35
N PRO A 39 14.29 28.58 -2.65
CA PRO A 39 15.47 29.39 -2.92
C PRO A 39 16.76 28.56 -2.70
N PRO A 40 17.83 28.84 -3.48
CA PRO A 40 19.10 28.16 -3.29
C PRO A 40 19.67 28.47 -1.89
N PRO A 41 20.38 27.51 -1.26
CA PRO A 41 21.02 27.74 0.02
C PRO A 41 22.09 28.85 -0.09
N PRO A 42 22.33 29.61 0.98
CA PRO A 42 23.37 30.65 0.98
C PRO A 42 24.76 30.05 0.73
N PRO A 43 25.66 30.79 0.05
CA PRO A 43 27.01 30.32 -0.20
C PRO A 43 27.78 30.09 1.11
N PRO A 44 28.63 29.06 1.20
CA PRO A 44 29.44 28.80 2.39
C PRO A 44 30.47 29.93 2.61
N PRO A 45 30.78 30.27 3.87
CA PRO A 45 31.81 31.26 4.19
C PRO A 45 33.22 30.76 3.80
N PRO A 46 34.17 31.68 3.51
CA PRO A 46 35.51 31.32 3.06
C PRO A 46 36.30 30.58 4.15
N GLN A 47 36.82 29.40 3.79
CA GLN A 47 37.64 28.56 4.65
C GLN A 47 39.04 29.16 4.82
N SER A 48 39.48 29.32 6.05
CA SER A 48 40.89 29.51 6.43
C SER A 48 41.38 28.22 7.10
N SER A 49 42.49 27.69 6.60
CA SER A 49 43.12 26.45 7.02
C SER A 49 43.88 26.61 8.34
N ASP A 50 43.62 25.76 9.33
CA ASP A 50 44.64 24.91 9.99
C ASP A 50 43.97 23.85 10.90
N ALA A 51 44.70 22.78 11.20
CA ALA A 51 44.26 21.47 11.64
C ALA A 51 43.79 21.34 13.11
N ALA A 52 43.08 20.23 13.36
CA ALA A 52 42.87 19.49 14.61
C ALA A 52 41.47 19.57 15.28
N VAL A 53 40.83 18.39 15.28
CA VAL A 53 39.83 17.89 16.26
C VAL A 53 38.45 18.56 16.27
N GLY A 54 37.45 17.72 15.96
CA GLY A 54 36.03 17.99 16.18
C GLY A 54 35.36 18.64 14.97
N HIS A 55 34.58 17.87 14.23
CA HIS A 55 33.57 18.42 13.34
C HIS A 55 32.24 18.53 14.09
N PRO A 56 31.85 19.72 14.60
CA PRO A 56 30.46 20.09 14.71
C PRO A 56 30.06 20.88 13.45
N GLY A 57 28.97 20.48 12.80
CA GLY A 57 28.28 21.39 11.88
C GLY A 57 27.70 20.75 10.64
N SER A 58 26.43 20.35 10.70
CA SER A 58 25.46 20.79 9.69
C SER A 58 24.02 20.69 10.21
N SER A 59 23.35 21.84 10.22
CA SER A 59 21.92 22.09 10.42
C SER A 59 21.36 22.05 11.86
N ALA A 60 20.89 23.22 12.31
CA ALA A 60 20.19 23.48 13.56
C ALA A 60 18.73 22.94 13.52
N ALA A 61 18.60 21.62 13.47
CA ALA A 61 17.53 20.86 14.07
C ALA A 61 18.25 19.78 14.88
N ALA A 62 18.17 19.83 16.22
CA ALA A 62 18.88 18.96 17.17
C ALA A 62 19.46 17.69 16.51
N SER A 63 20.76 17.69 16.18
CA SER A 63 21.39 16.56 15.47
C SER A 63 21.13 15.28 16.25
N ARG A 64 20.22 14.46 15.71
CA ARG A 64 19.86 13.19 16.32
C ARG A 64 21.06 12.24 16.23
N ILE A 65 21.29 11.49 17.30
CA ILE A 65 22.40 10.56 17.44
C ILE A 65 22.07 9.30 16.62
N ALA A 66 22.88 9.00 15.62
CA ALA A 66 22.83 7.75 14.88
C ALA A 66 23.88 6.77 15.44
N LEU A 67 23.44 5.57 15.83
CA LEU A 67 24.31 4.53 16.39
C LEU A 67 24.57 3.38 15.40
N LEU A 68 23.73 3.25 14.37
CA LEU A 68 23.90 2.32 13.26
C LEU A 68 24.76 2.92 12.15
N ASP A 69 25.25 2.06 11.25
CA ASP A 69 25.83 2.52 10.00
C ASP A 69 24.83 3.33 9.14
N GLN A 70 25.35 4.30 8.39
CA GLN A 70 24.56 5.22 7.56
C GLN A 70 23.62 4.47 6.60
N ARG A 71 24.06 3.35 6.02
CA ARG A 71 23.25 2.56 5.09
C ARG A 71 22.04 1.93 5.78
N LYS A 72 22.23 1.37 6.98
CA LYS A 72 21.15 0.75 7.77
C LYS A 72 20.19 1.80 8.30
N CYS A 73 20.71 2.93 8.80
CA CYS A 73 19.89 4.08 9.21
C CYS A 73 18.93 4.53 8.09
N LEU A 74 19.45 4.69 6.88
CA LEU A 74 18.63 5.10 5.73
C LEU A 74 17.58 4.04 5.38
N SER A 75 17.99 2.78 5.26
CA SER A 75 17.10 1.67 4.90
C SER A 75 15.95 1.51 5.89
N LEU A 76 16.26 1.46 7.19
CA LEU A 76 15.26 1.36 8.25
C LEU A 76 14.38 2.62 8.30
N SER A 77 14.94 3.81 8.13
CA SER A 77 14.13 5.04 8.13
C SER A 77 13.12 5.09 6.97
N ILE A 78 13.50 4.59 5.79
CA ILE A 78 12.59 4.49 4.64
C ILE A 78 11.48 3.49 4.95
N LEU A 79 11.84 2.30 5.45
CA LEU A 79 10.89 1.26 5.83
C LEU A 79 9.91 1.78 6.89
N LEU A 80 10.40 2.41 7.96
CA LEU A 80 9.59 2.94 9.07
C LEU A 80 8.62 4.04 8.63
N ARG A 81 8.99 4.89 7.66
CA ARG A 81 8.08 5.91 7.11
C ARG A 81 6.88 5.31 6.39
N GLN A 82 6.98 4.09 5.87
CA GLN A 82 5.86 3.41 5.21
C GLN A 82 4.75 3.03 6.18
N PHE A 83 5.07 2.80 7.46
CA PHE A 83 4.09 2.44 8.48
C PHE A 83 3.16 3.58 8.85
N ARG A 84 3.56 4.84 8.60
CA ARG A 84 2.81 6.05 9.00
C ARG A 84 2.45 6.10 10.51
N GLN A 85 3.19 5.38 11.35
CA GLN A 85 3.00 5.33 12.80
C GLN A 85 4.30 5.75 13.54
N PRO A 86 4.20 6.23 14.79
CA PRO A 86 5.35 6.43 15.66
C PRO A 86 6.17 5.14 15.86
N VAL A 87 7.47 5.28 16.09
CA VAL A 87 8.39 4.13 16.25
C VAL A 87 7.93 3.21 17.36
N GLU A 88 7.49 3.79 18.47
CA GLU A 88 7.09 3.10 19.69
C GLU A 88 5.87 2.22 19.41
N HIS A 89 4.91 2.76 18.65
CA HIS A 89 3.72 2.04 18.25
C HIS A 89 4.07 0.90 17.29
N THR A 90 4.95 1.14 16.31
CA THR A 90 5.41 0.10 15.39
C THR A 90 6.12 -1.04 16.13
N VAL A 91 6.98 -0.73 17.10
CA VAL A 91 7.68 -1.74 17.92
C VAL A 91 6.70 -2.50 18.82
N ALA A 92 5.79 -1.80 19.50
CA ALA A 92 4.78 -2.45 20.32
C ALA A 92 3.90 -3.39 19.48
N TRP A 93 3.49 -2.96 18.30
CA TRP A 93 2.72 -3.76 17.35
C TRP A 93 3.53 -4.97 16.86
N LEU A 94 4.80 -4.78 16.49
CA LEU A 94 5.72 -5.84 16.06
C LEU A 94 5.96 -6.89 17.13
N LEU A 95 5.79 -6.58 18.41
CA LEU A 95 6.02 -7.50 19.52
C LEU A 95 4.70 -8.07 20.10
N SER A 96 3.56 -7.50 19.68
CA SER A 96 2.24 -7.93 20.13
C SER A 96 1.77 -9.12 19.29
N SER A 97 1.87 -10.33 19.83
CA SER A 97 1.51 -11.57 19.14
C SER A 97 0.04 -11.65 18.68
N ARG A 98 -0.85 -10.77 19.17
CA ARG A 98 -2.31 -10.97 19.19
C ARG A 98 -3.13 -9.96 18.36
N SER A 99 -2.53 -8.92 17.79
CA SER A 99 -3.26 -7.79 17.18
C SER A 99 -2.89 -7.52 15.71
N GLN A 100 -2.62 -8.58 14.94
CA GLN A 100 -2.84 -8.48 13.49
C GLN A 100 -4.30 -8.80 13.25
N ASP A 101 -5.16 -7.80 13.41
CA ASP A 101 -6.49 -7.88 12.84
C ASP A 101 -6.32 -7.91 11.31
N GLU A 102 -6.91 -8.91 10.66
CA GLU A 102 -6.89 -9.19 9.21
C GLU A 102 -7.34 -8.00 8.32
N ASN A 103 -7.85 -6.93 8.92
CA ASN A 103 -8.49 -5.80 8.23
C ASN A 103 -7.86 -4.43 8.57
N SER A 104 -6.63 -4.41 9.08
CA SER A 104 -5.91 -3.15 9.30
C SER A 104 -5.02 -2.82 8.12
N ASP A 105 -5.16 -1.61 7.57
CA ASP A 105 -4.29 -0.99 6.55
C ASP A 105 -2.78 -0.98 6.92
N ASN A 106 -2.45 -1.40 8.13
CA ASN A 106 -1.11 -1.46 8.69
C ASN A 106 -0.51 -2.88 8.71
N GLN A 107 -1.05 -3.83 7.94
CA GLN A 107 -0.49 -5.18 7.85
C GLN A 107 0.89 -5.13 7.16
N LEU A 108 1.94 -5.56 7.87
CA LEU A 108 3.24 -5.77 7.23
C LEU A 108 3.14 -6.89 6.21
N THR A 109 3.56 -6.58 4.98
CA THR A 109 3.72 -7.62 3.96
C THR A 109 4.96 -8.47 4.26
N ALA A 110 4.96 -9.73 3.82
CA ALA A 110 6.13 -10.61 3.92
C ALA A 110 7.42 -9.95 3.37
N ASN A 111 7.29 -9.13 2.31
CA ASN A 111 8.42 -8.40 1.73
C ASN A 111 8.99 -7.34 2.65
N GLN A 112 8.14 -6.58 3.34
CA GLN A 112 8.60 -5.59 4.33
C GLN A 112 9.26 -6.26 5.53
N LEU A 113 8.73 -7.40 6.00
CA LEU A 113 9.35 -8.21 7.06
C LEU A 113 10.73 -8.76 6.63
N LYS A 114 10.87 -9.22 5.39
CA LYS A 114 12.17 -9.66 4.83
C LYS A 114 13.18 -8.53 4.77
N GLU A 115 12.78 -7.36 4.27
CA GLU A 115 13.64 -6.19 4.24
C GLU A 115 14.02 -5.74 5.65
N LEU A 116 13.09 -5.76 6.61
CA LEU A 116 13.39 -5.46 8.01
C LEU A 116 14.44 -6.43 8.59
N LEU A 117 14.25 -7.74 8.42
CA LEU A 117 15.19 -8.77 8.89
C LEU A 117 16.59 -8.63 8.27
N LYS A 118 16.65 -8.32 6.97
CA LYS A 118 17.90 -8.12 6.23
C LYS A 118 18.68 -6.87 6.69
N ASN A 119 17.98 -5.87 7.21
CA ASN A 119 18.56 -4.62 7.69
C ASN A 119 18.78 -4.61 9.21
N LEU A 120 18.65 -5.77 9.88
CA LEU A 120 18.95 -5.86 11.30
C LEU A 120 20.41 -5.48 11.60
N PRO A 121 20.66 -4.90 12.78
CA PRO A 121 22.02 -4.62 13.23
C PRO A 121 22.80 -5.92 13.45
N ASP A 122 24.11 -5.86 13.22
CA ASP A 122 25.00 -6.96 13.60
C ASP A 122 25.21 -6.94 15.13
N SER A 123 25.75 -8.03 15.70
CA SER A 123 25.98 -8.13 17.16
C SER A 123 26.71 -6.91 17.73
N ASN A 124 27.75 -6.44 17.06
CA ASN A 124 28.54 -5.28 17.50
C ASN A 124 27.71 -3.97 17.53
N GLU A 125 26.83 -3.77 16.54
CA GLU A 125 25.96 -2.59 16.50
C GLU A 125 24.86 -2.69 17.54
N LEU A 126 24.32 -3.90 17.75
CA LEU A 126 23.33 -4.17 18.78
C LEU A 126 23.91 -3.93 20.18
N ASP A 127 25.16 -4.33 20.43
CA ASP A 127 25.87 -4.06 21.69
C ASP A 127 26.07 -2.55 21.91
N ARG A 128 26.44 -1.82 20.85
CA ARG A 128 26.57 -0.34 20.91
C ARG A 128 25.24 0.34 21.21
N ILE A 129 24.14 -0.16 20.67
CA ILE A 129 22.80 0.39 20.89
C ILE A 129 22.28 0.05 22.27
N THR A 130 22.38 -1.21 22.69
CA THR A 130 21.94 -1.65 24.03
C THR A 130 22.78 -1.04 25.14
N GLY A 131 24.05 -0.74 24.88
CA GLY A 131 24.95 0.00 25.79
C GLY A 131 24.75 1.52 25.80
N TYR A 132 23.80 2.07 25.03
CA TYR A 132 23.52 3.51 25.05
C TYR A 132 22.75 3.91 26.31
N HIS A 133 23.39 4.72 27.16
CA HIS A 133 22.83 5.24 28.41
C HIS A 133 22.30 6.69 28.31
N GLY A 134 22.23 7.26 27.11
CA GLY A 134 21.68 8.60 26.90
C GLY A 134 20.15 8.60 26.77
N ASP A 135 19.59 9.77 26.46
CA ASP A 135 18.15 9.91 26.20
C ASP A 135 17.79 9.28 24.84
N PRO A 136 16.85 8.31 24.78
CA PRO A 136 16.37 7.69 23.55
C PRO A 136 15.69 8.67 22.59
N GLU A 137 15.15 9.80 23.07
CA GLU A 137 14.53 10.81 22.18
C GLU A 137 15.55 11.57 21.32
N ARG A 138 16.82 11.55 21.75
CA ARG A 138 17.93 12.13 21.00
C ARG A 138 18.41 11.21 19.89
N LEU A 139 18.01 9.94 19.88
CA LEU A 139 18.37 9.01 18.82
C LEU A 139 17.61 9.33 17.52
N ASP A 140 18.22 9.00 16.40
CA ASP A 140 17.52 9.02 15.11
C ASP A 140 16.45 7.91 15.04
N MET A 141 15.56 8.02 14.07
CA MET A 141 14.39 7.11 13.96
C MET A 141 14.82 5.64 13.91
N ALA A 142 15.88 5.32 13.16
CA ALA A 142 16.37 3.97 13.00
C ALA A 142 17.05 3.43 14.26
N SER A 143 17.94 4.21 14.90
CA SER A 143 18.58 3.77 16.13
C SER A 143 17.58 3.66 17.27
N LYS A 144 16.60 4.58 17.37
CA LYS A 144 15.51 4.50 18.34
C LYS A 144 14.68 3.23 18.15
N PHE A 145 14.35 2.90 16.91
CA PHE A 145 13.61 1.68 16.57
C PHE A 145 14.35 0.42 17.02
N VAL A 146 15.61 0.29 16.66
CA VAL A 146 16.44 -0.85 17.07
C VAL A 146 16.62 -0.90 18.59
N TYR A 147 16.85 0.25 19.21
CA TYR A 147 16.97 0.35 20.67
C TYR A 147 15.74 -0.22 21.37
N LEU A 148 14.54 0.17 20.92
CA LEU A 148 13.28 -0.32 21.48
C LEU A 148 13.03 -1.81 21.17
N LEU A 149 13.39 -2.30 19.98
CA LEU A 149 13.33 -3.73 19.66
C LEU A 149 14.25 -4.55 20.58
N ALA A 150 15.48 -4.07 20.78
CA ALA A 150 16.52 -4.75 21.55
C ALA A 150 16.16 -4.91 23.03
N GLN A 151 15.20 -4.13 23.55
CA GLN A 151 14.64 -4.33 24.89
C GLN A 151 14.01 -5.72 25.06
N ASN A 152 13.63 -6.39 23.97
CA ASN A 152 13.01 -7.70 23.97
C ASN A 152 13.99 -8.75 23.49
N LYS A 153 14.53 -9.57 24.39
CA LYS A 153 15.57 -10.58 24.09
C LYS A 153 15.24 -11.54 22.92
N HIS A 154 13.96 -11.71 22.60
CA HIS A 154 13.47 -12.62 21.57
C HIS A 154 12.92 -11.89 20.33
N PHE A 155 13.24 -10.62 20.12
CA PHE A 155 12.70 -9.85 19.00
C PHE A 155 13.01 -10.50 17.64
N ALA A 156 14.22 -11.04 17.44
CA ALA A 156 14.61 -11.67 16.17
C ALA A 156 13.71 -12.87 15.84
N SER A 157 13.54 -13.80 16.78
CA SER A 157 12.65 -14.96 16.61
C SER A 157 11.18 -14.54 16.44
N HIS A 158 10.77 -13.44 17.07
CA HIS A 158 9.42 -12.91 16.90
C HIS A 158 9.21 -12.34 15.47
N LEU A 159 10.19 -11.62 14.93
CA LEU A 159 10.16 -11.13 13.55
C LEU A 159 10.16 -12.26 12.53
N GLU A 160 10.93 -13.32 12.77
CA GLU A 160 10.92 -14.54 11.94
C GLU A 160 9.55 -15.22 11.96
N MET A 161 8.93 -15.37 13.14
CA MET A 161 7.59 -15.94 13.28
C MET A 161 6.54 -15.09 12.56
N LEU A 162 6.62 -13.76 12.66
CA LEU A 162 5.75 -12.84 11.91
C LEU A 162 5.94 -12.99 10.39
N LEU A 163 7.18 -13.13 9.92
CA LEU A 163 7.47 -13.38 8.51
C LEU A 163 6.83 -14.69 8.05
N THR A 164 7.05 -15.79 8.77
CA THR A 164 6.47 -17.09 8.44
C THR A 164 4.94 -17.02 8.42
N ARG A 165 4.32 -16.31 9.37
CA ARG A 165 2.86 -16.10 9.38
C ARG A 165 2.38 -15.36 8.13
N ALA A 166 3.04 -14.26 7.77
CA ALA A 166 2.67 -13.47 6.59
C ALA A 166 2.87 -14.24 5.28
N GLU A 167 3.93 -15.05 5.17
CA GLU A 167 4.16 -15.91 4.02
C GLU A 167 3.11 -17.02 3.90
N TYR A 168 2.75 -17.64 5.03
CA TYR A 168 1.72 -18.67 5.07
C TYR A 168 0.35 -18.08 4.71
N GLN A 169 0.01 -16.91 5.23
CA GLN A 169 -1.25 -16.23 4.92
C GLN A 169 -1.38 -15.96 3.42
N ALA A 170 -0.36 -15.35 2.80
CA ALA A 170 -0.37 -15.09 1.36
C ALA A 170 -0.48 -16.38 0.52
N GLN A 171 0.16 -17.47 0.98
CA GLN A 171 0.02 -18.78 0.32
C GLN A 171 -1.39 -19.36 0.47
N MET A 172 -2.02 -19.24 1.65
CA MET A 172 -3.38 -19.72 1.86
C MET A 172 -4.41 -18.92 1.08
N ASP A 173 -4.25 -17.59 0.98
CA ASP A 173 -5.12 -16.75 0.18
C ASP A 173 -5.11 -17.17 -1.30
N ASP A 174 -3.92 -17.45 -1.86
CA ASP A 174 -3.79 -17.96 -3.23
C ASP A 174 -4.46 -19.33 -3.40
N VAL A 175 -4.26 -20.25 -2.44
CA VAL A 175 -4.91 -21.57 -2.47
C VAL A 175 -6.43 -21.45 -2.43
N LEU A 176 -6.98 -20.56 -1.58
CA LEU A 176 -8.42 -20.34 -1.47
C LEU A 176 -9.01 -19.77 -2.76
N ILE A 177 -8.35 -18.76 -3.37
CA ILE A 177 -8.76 -18.21 -4.66
C ILE A 177 -8.78 -19.29 -5.75
N ASN A 178 -7.75 -20.14 -5.79
CA ASN A 178 -7.67 -21.23 -6.77
C ASN A 178 -8.78 -22.27 -6.55
N LEU A 179 -9.09 -22.61 -5.30
CA LEU A 179 -10.18 -23.54 -4.98
C LEU A 179 -11.55 -22.99 -5.37
N ASP A 180 -11.82 -21.72 -5.05
CA ASP A 180 -13.08 -21.06 -5.44
C ASP A 180 -13.25 -21.06 -6.96
N SER A 181 -12.17 -20.77 -7.71
CA SER A 181 -12.20 -20.85 -9.18
C SER A 181 -12.54 -22.24 -9.71
N VAL A 182 -12.03 -23.31 -9.10
CA VAL A 182 -12.36 -24.70 -9.48
C VAL A 182 -13.81 -25.01 -9.16
N ILE A 183 -14.29 -24.62 -7.98
CA ILE A 183 -15.68 -24.83 -7.56
C ILE A 183 -16.64 -24.13 -8.52
N ASP A 184 -16.36 -22.87 -8.86
CA ASP A 184 -17.18 -22.11 -9.80
C ASP A 184 -17.15 -22.72 -11.20
N THR A 185 -15.98 -23.15 -11.69
CA THR A 185 -15.87 -23.86 -12.97
C THR A 185 -16.69 -25.15 -12.97
N CYS A 186 -16.64 -25.95 -11.90
CA CYS A 186 -17.47 -27.16 -11.77
C CYS A 186 -18.97 -26.81 -11.75
N ARG A 187 -19.36 -25.73 -11.08
CA ARG A 187 -20.75 -25.26 -11.05
C ARG A 187 -21.21 -24.84 -12.44
N ASP A 188 -20.38 -24.14 -13.19
CA ASP A 188 -20.66 -23.70 -14.56
C ASP A 188 -20.81 -24.90 -15.50
N ILE A 189 -19.95 -25.91 -15.38
CA ILE A 189 -20.05 -27.16 -16.15
C ILE A 189 -21.37 -27.88 -15.84
N LEU A 190 -21.72 -28.03 -14.57
CA LEU A 190 -22.94 -28.73 -14.14
C LEU A 190 -24.22 -28.03 -14.63
N HIS A 191 -24.23 -26.70 -14.65
CA HIS A 191 -25.41 -25.92 -15.04
C HIS A 191 -25.39 -25.47 -16.50
N SER A 192 -24.35 -25.79 -17.28
CA SER A 192 -24.26 -25.44 -18.69
C SER A 192 -25.41 -26.06 -19.49
N GLN A 193 -26.24 -25.21 -20.10
CA GLN A 193 -27.30 -25.65 -21.01
C GLN A 193 -26.73 -26.20 -22.31
N SER A 194 -25.66 -25.58 -22.83
CA SER A 194 -25.00 -26.04 -24.06
C SER A 194 -24.43 -27.46 -23.95
N LEU A 195 -23.83 -27.83 -22.81
CA LEU A 195 -23.37 -29.20 -22.58
C LEU A 195 -24.54 -30.19 -22.49
N ARG A 196 -25.65 -29.80 -21.85
CA ARG A 196 -26.86 -30.62 -21.77
C ARG A 196 -27.46 -30.87 -23.16
N ASP A 197 -27.51 -29.84 -24.00
CA ASP A 197 -28.05 -29.92 -25.36
C ASP A 197 -27.18 -30.80 -26.27
N ILE A 198 -25.84 -30.73 -26.15
CA ILE A 198 -24.91 -31.62 -26.86
C ILE A 198 -25.13 -33.09 -26.44
N GLN A 199 -25.36 -33.34 -25.15
CA GLN A 199 -25.57 -34.68 -24.64
C GLN A 199 -26.93 -35.25 -25.09
N TYR A 200 -27.96 -34.41 -25.17
CA TYR A 200 -29.28 -34.79 -25.66
C TYR A 200 -29.27 -35.12 -27.16
N THR A 201 -28.65 -34.25 -27.96
CA THR A 201 -28.52 -34.44 -29.43
C THR A 201 -27.68 -35.67 -29.78
N LYS A 202 -26.61 -35.96 -29.03
CA LYS A 202 -25.82 -37.19 -29.21
C LYS A 202 -26.62 -38.46 -28.88
N ASN A 203 -27.49 -38.43 -27.87
CA ASN A 203 -28.34 -39.56 -27.55
C ASN A 203 -29.41 -39.82 -28.62
N GLU A 204 -30.05 -38.79 -29.18
CA GLU A 204 -31.02 -38.98 -30.28
C GLU A 204 -30.38 -39.57 -31.54
N LEU A 205 -29.18 -39.11 -31.89
CA LEU A 205 -28.43 -39.62 -33.05
C LEU A 205 -27.91 -41.05 -32.86
N SER A 206 -27.83 -41.56 -31.62
CA SER A 206 -27.41 -42.94 -31.34
C SER A 206 -28.58 -43.94 -31.32
N VAL A 207 -29.82 -43.45 -31.28
CA VAL A 207 -31.04 -44.28 -31.18
C VAL A 207 -31.75 -44.40 -32.54
N SER A 208 -31.33 -43.63 -33.55
CA SER A 208 -31.73 -43.76 -34.97
C SER A 208 -30.76 -44.61 -35.77
#